data_AF-A0A1G4XEH9-F1
#
_entry.id   AF-A0A1G4XEH9-F1
#
_cell.length_a   1.000
_cell.length_b   1.000
_cell.length_c   1.000
_cell.angle_alpha   90.00
_cell.angle_beta   90.00
_cell.angle_gamma   90.00
#
_symmetry.space_group_name_H-M   'P 1'
#
loop_
_entity.id
_entity.type
_entity.pdbx_description
1 polymer ?
#
loop_
_entity_poly.entity_id
_entity_poly.type
_entity_poly.pdbx_seq_one_letter_code
_entity_poly.pdbx_strand_id
1 'polypeptide(L)'
;MEAFFTSTVLVALAEIGDKTQLLSFVLAAKLRRPYPIMAGIFVATLFNHALAASVGAWLASLISPQFLGWVVGLSFIGCGLWALKPDALEGNLRFFSAGAFVTTLIAFFLAEMGDKTQLATVALAARYDALTAVVLGTTLA
;
A
#
# COMPACT_ATOMS: atom_id res chain seq x y z
N MET A 1 -1.56 -8.50 -18.26
CA MET A 1 -1.14 -9.50 -17.24
C MET A 1 0.19 -9.15 -16.60
N GLU A 2 1.18 -8.63 -17.32
CA GLU A 2 2.49 -8.25 -16.74
C GLU A 2 2.36 -7.26 -15.56
N ALA A 3 1.60 -6.18 -15.73
CA ALA A 3 1.39 -5.17 -14.68
C ALA A 3 0.82 -5.76 -13.39
N PHE A 4 -0.14 -6.69 -13.51
CA PHE A 4 -0.76 -7.38 -12.37
C PHE A 4 0.29 -8.21 -11.61
N PHE A 5 0.96 -9.15 -12.27
CA PHE A 5 1.93 -10.02 -11.59
C PHE A 5 3.15 -9.25 -11.06
N THR A 6 3.64 -8.27 -11.81
CA THR A 6 4.79 -7.45 -11.40
C THR A 6 4.45 -6.63 -10.16
N SER A 7 3.27 -6.01 -10.13
CA SER A 7 2.82 -5.25 -8.96
C SER A 7 2.56 -6.14 -7.76
N THR A 8 1.91 -7.30 -7.93
CA THR A 8 1.72 -8.28 -6.84
C THR A 8 3.04 -8.70 -6.22
N VAL A 9 4.01 -9.16 -7.03
CA VAL A 9 5.29 -9.67 -6.50
C VAL A 9 6.09 -8.55 -5.83
N LEU A 10 6.19 -7.38 -6.46
CA LEU A 10 6.98 -6.28 -5.90
C LEU A 10 6.38 -5.74 -4.60
N VAL A 11 5.06 -5.56 -4.55
CA VAL A 11 4.39 -5.09 -3.33
C VAL A 11 4.42 -6.15 -2.24
N ALA A 12 4.21 -7.43 -2.57
CA ALA A 12 4.28 -8.50 -1.57
C ALA A 12 5.68 -8.54 -0.92
N LEU A 13 6.73 -8.41 -1.73
CA LEU A 13 8.11 -8.32 -1.21
C LEU A 13 8.34 -7.07 -0.35
N ALA A 14 7.70 -5.95 -0.68
CA ALA A 14 7.83 -4.70 0.08
C ALA A 14 7.07 -4.74 1.42
N GLU A 15 5.97 -5.49 1.50
CA GLU A 15 5.09 -5.56 2.68
C GLU A 15 5.41 -6.72 3.64
N ILE A 16 6.30 -7.65 3.26
CA ILE A 16 6.74 -8.72 4.16
C ILE A 16 7.41 -8.12 5.41
N GLY A 17 6.83 -8.42 6.58
CA GLY A 17 7.36 -8.00 7.87
C GLY A 17 7.06 -6.55 8.24
N ASP A 18 6.13 -5.89 7.54
CA ASP A 18 5.79 -4.49 7.80
C ASP A 18 4.96 -4.29 9.10
N LYS A 19 4.96 -3.05 9.61
CA LYS A 19 4.18 -2.57 10.75
C LYS A 19 2.67 -2.87 10.64
N THR A 20 2.13 -2.92 9.42
CA THR A 20 0.73 -3.29 9.14
C THR A 20 0.42 -4.74 9.53
N GLN A 21 1.38 -5.65 9.40
CA GLN A 21 1.24 -7.04 9.90
C GLN A 21 1.13 -7.06 11.42
N LEU A 22 1.98 -6.30 12.13
CA LEU A 22 1.90 -6.15 13.58
C LEU A 22 0.58 -5.50 14.02
N LEU A 23 0.10 -4.50 13.27
CA LEU A 23 -1.19 -3.85 13.52
C LEU A 23 -2.34 -4.86 13.44
N SER A 24 -2.30 -5.74 12.43
CA SER A 24 -3.28 -6.82 12.26
C SER A 24 -3.35 -7.72 13.48
N PHE A 25 -2.18 -8.11 14.04
CA PHE A 25 -2.11 -8.95 15.24
C PHE A 25 -2.67 -8.24 16.47
N VAL A 26 -2.36 -6.96 16.66
CA VAL A 26 -2.88 -6.19 17.80
C VAL A 26 -4.40 -6.00 17.71
N LEU A 27 -4.93 -5.70 16.52
CA LEU A 27 -6.37 -5.58 16.31
C LEU A 27 -7.08 -6.91 16.51
N ALA A 28 -6.51 -8.02 16.02
CA ALA A 28 -7.06 -9.35 16.23
C ALA A 28 -7.10 -9.72 17.72
N ALA A 29 -6.02 -9.45 18.46
CA ALA A 29 -5.91 -9.73 19.89
C ALA A 29 -6.90 -8.90 20.73
N LYS A 30 -7.06 -7.61 20.41
CA LYS A 30 -7.91 -6.68 21.18
C LYS A 30 -9.38 -6.76 20.82
N LEU A 31 -9.71 -6.77 19.53
CA LEU A 31 -11.10 -6.67 19.07
C LEU A 31 -11.77 -8.05 18.95
N ARG A 32 -10.99 -9.13 18.75
CA ARG A 32 -11.49 -10.52 18.66
C ARG A 32 -12.63 -10.70 17.66
N ARG A 33 -12.62 -9.93 16.57
CA ARG A 33 -13.61 -9.96 15.49
C ARG A 33 -12.88 -10.09 14.15
N PRO A 34 -12.44 -11.31 13.75
CA PRO A 34 -11.56 -11.49 12.60
C PRO A 34 -12.21 -11.04 11.28
N TYR A 35 -13.47 -11.39 11.01
CA TYR A 35 -14.10 -11.04 9.73
C TYR A 35 -14.26 -9.51 9.51
N PRO A 36 -14.75 -8.72 10.50
CA PRO A 36 -14.73 -7.26 10.37
C PRO A 36 -13.33 -6.66 10.21
N ILE A 37 -12.31 -7.24 10.85
CA ILE A 37 -10.92 -6.80 10.69
C ILE A 37 -10.45 -7.07 9.26
N MET A 38 -10.61 -8.30 8.76
CA MET A 38 -10.23 -8.64 7.38
C MET A 38 -10.92 -7.76 6.34
N ALA A 39 -12.23 -7.51 6.50
CA ALA A 39 -12.96 -6.60 5.62
C ALA A 39 -12.45 -5.15 5.73
N GLY A 40 -12.10 -4.69 6.93
CA GLY A 40 -11.54 -3.35 7.14
C GLY A 40 -10.18 -3.18 6.49
N ILE A 41 -9.30 -4.18 6.61
CA ILE A 41 -7.99 -4.21 5.95
C ILE A 41 -8.18 -4.17 4.44
N PHE A 42 -8.98 -5.09 3.89
CA PHE A 42 -9.21 -5.18 2.44
C PHE A 42 -9.75 -3.87 1.85
N VAL A 43 -10.71 -3.23 2.52
CA VAL A 43 -11.25 -1.95 2.05
C VAL A 43 -10.19 -0.86 2.16
N ALA A 44 -9.45 -0.79 3.28
CA ALA A 44 -8.39 0.22 3.45
C ALA A 44 -7.30 0.10 2.38
N THR A 45 -6.77 -1.11 2.15
CA THR A 45 -5.71 -1.38 1.15
C THR A 45 -6.20 -1.07 -0.26
N LEU A 46 -7.41 -1.51 -0.62
CA LEU A 46 -8.00 -1.22 -1.93
C LEU A 46 -8.11 0.29 -2.17
N PHE A 47 -8.59 1.06 -1.18
CA PHE A 47 -8.67 2.51 -1.29
C PHE A 47 -7.28 3.16 -1.39
N ASN A 48 -6.32 2.73 -0.57
CA ASN A 48 -4.95 3.26 -0.61
C ASN A 48 -4.29 3.02 -1.97
N HIS A 49 -4.37 1.81 -2.49
CA HIS A 49 -3.79 1.47 -3.79
C HIS A 49 -4.51 2.13 -4.94
N ALA A 50 -5.85 2.25 -4.89
CA ALA A 50 -6.61 2.99 -5.90
C ALA A 50 -6.20 4.46 -5.94
N LEU A 51 -6.05 5.11 -4.78
CA LEU A 51 -5.59 6.49 -4.69
C LEU A 51 -4.16 6.64 -5.22
N ALA A 52 -3.23 5.80 -4.73
CA ALA A 52 -1.83 5.80 -5.15
C ALA A 52 -1.68 5.58 -6.66
N ALA A 53 -2.37 4.59 -7.22
CA ALA A 53 -2.33 4.29 -8.63
C ALA A 53 -2.94 5.42 -9.48
N SER A 54 -4.03 6.03 -9.00
CA SER A 54 -4.65 7.18 -9.69
C SER A 54 -3.69 8.38 -9.73
N VAL A 55 -2.98 8.65 -8.64
CA VAL A 55 -1.94 9.69 -8.58
C VAL A 55 -0.79 9.35 -9.55
N GLY A 56 -0.34 8.09 -9.59
CA GLY A 56 0.71 7.66 -10.52
C GLY A 56 0.33 7.82 -11.99
N ALA A 57 -0.88 7.40 -12.36
CA ALA A 57 -1.40 7.58 -13.72
C ALA A 57 -1.54 9.06 -14.08
N TRP A 58 -2.03 9.88 -13.14
CA TRP A 58 -2.13 11.32 -13.35
C TRP A 58 -0.74 11.98 -13.53
N LEU A 59 0.24 11.66 -12.68
CA LEU A 59 1.60 12.17 -12.80
C LEU A 59 2.27 11.77 -14.11
N ALA A 60 2.03 10.54 -14.60
CA ALA A 60 2.54 10.09 -15.89
C ALA A 60 2.04 10.93 -17.07
N SER A 61 0.84 11.52 -16.97
CA SER A 61 0.30 12.43 -17.99
C SER A 61 1.02 13.79 -18.07
N LEU A 62 1.77 14.14 -17.03
CA LEU A 62 2.46 15.44 -16.90
C LEU A 62 3.95 15.38 -17.26
N ILE A 63 4.53 14.17 -17.33
CA ILE A 63 5.98 13.95 -17.45
C ILE A 63 6.29 13.33 -18.80
N SER A 64 7.37 13.77 -19.48
CA SER A 64 7.76 13.15 -20.74
C SER A 64 8.19 11.68 -20.54
N PRO A 65 7.97 10.79 -21.53
CA PRO A 65 8.33 9.39 -21.41
C PRO A 65 9.81 9.14 -21.08
N GLN A 66 10.73 10.00 -21.55
CA GLN A 66 12.15 9.84 -21.26
C GLN A 66 12.48 10.11 -19.79
N PHE A 67 11.87 11.15 -19.19
CA PHE A 67 12.08 11.47 -17.78
C PHE A 67 11.34 10.51 -16.86
N LEU A 68 10.19 10.00 -17.28
CA LEU A 68 9.38 9.05 -16.50
C LEU A 68 10.17 7.79 -16.13
N GLY A 69 10.94 7.23 -17.07
CA GLY A 69 11.78 6.06 -16.81
C GLY A 69 12.81 6.31 -15.70
N TRP A 70 13.46 7.48 -15.69
CA TRP A 70 14.41 7.86 -14.64
C TRP A 70 13.72 8.07 -13.30
N VAL A 71 12.57 8.74 -13.27
CA VAL A 71 11.80 8.98 -12.04
C VAL A 71 11.35 7.65 -11.43
N VAL A 72 10.82 6.72 -12.23
CA VAL A 72 10.41 5.39 -11.78
C VAL A 72 11.60 4.56 -11.31
N GLY A 73 12.72 4.57 -12.05
CA GLY A 73 13.93 3.84 -11.65
C GLY A 73 14.49 4.34 -10.31
N LEU A 74 14.59 5.66 -10.14
CA LEU A 74 15.08 6.28 -8.91
C LEU A 74 14.12 6.06 -7.73
N SER A 75 12.81 6.08 -7.96
CA SER A 75 11.83 5.81 -6.89
C SER A 75 11.94 4.37 -6.40
N PHE A 76 12.15 3.38 -7.28
CA PHE A 76 12.38 1.99 -6.86
C PHE A 76 13.68 1.80 -6.08
N ILE A 77 14.76 2.49 -6.45
CA ILE A 77 16.00 2.50 -5.66
C ILE A 77 15.72 3.08 -4.27
N GLY A 78 14.98 4.21 -4.21
CA GLY A 78 14.56 4.82 -2.94
C GLY A 78 13.72 3.90 -2.08
N CYS A 79 12.71 3.23 -2.64
CA CYS A 79 11.87 2.25 -1.94
C CYS A 79 12.70 1.06 -1.44
N GLY A 80 13.63 0.55 -2.25
CA GLY A 80 14.51 -0.55 -1.86
C GLY A 80 15.43 -0.17 -0.70
N LEU A 81 16.01 1.03 -0.73
CA LEU A 81 16.82 1.56 0.38
C LEU A 81 15.99 1.78 1.65
N TRP A 82 14.74 2.28 1.51
CA TRP A 82 13.83 2.43 2.65
C TRP A 82 13.47 1.07 3.25
N ALA A 83 13.21 0.05 2.42
CA ALA A 83 12.90 -1.30 2.90
C ALA A 83 14.01 -1.94 3.75
N LEU A 84 15.26 -1.46 3.68
CA LEU A 84 16.36 -1.91 4.55
C LEU A 84 16.22 -1.44 6.00
N LYS A 85 15.46 -0.36 6.24
CA LYS A 85 15.15 0.11 7.58
C LYS A 85 13.98 -0.73 8.14
N PRO A 86 14.16 -1.44 9.27
CA PRO A 86 13.07 -2.20 9.88
C PRO A 86 11.91 -1.28 10.27
N ASP A 87 10.70 -1.70 9.92
CA ASP A 87 9.49 -1.01 10.34
C ASP A 87 9.12 -1.39 11.77
N ALA A 88 8.72 -0.39 12.54
CA ALA A 88 8.23 -0.57 13.90
C ALA A 88 6.85 0.05 14.02
N LEU A 89 5.98 -0.57 14.82
CA LEU A 89 4.76 0.08 15.27
C LEU A 89 5.13 1.19 16.25
N GLU A 90 5.23 2.41 15.74
CA GLU A 90 5.45 3.60 16.55
C GLU A 90 4.12 4.29 16.89
N GLY A 91 3.97 4.68 18.16
CA GLY A 91 2.82 5.47 18.63
C GLY A 91 1.69 4.67 19.29
N ASN A 92 0.80 5.40 19.96
CA ASN A 92 -0.38 4.84 20.60
C ASN A 92 -1.46 4.57 19.55
N LEU A 93 -1.80 3.31 19.34
CA LEU A 93 -2.94 2.92 18.51
C LEU A 93 -4.22 3.59 19.03
N ARG A 94 -4.78 4.48 18.23
CA ARG A 94 -6.05 5.13 18.53
C ARG A 94 -7.17 4.16 18.17
N PHE A 95 -7.71 3.50 19.18
CA PHE A 95 -8.96 2.75 19.04
C PHE A 95 -10.10 3.75 19.04
N PHE A 96 -10.76 3.89 17.91
CA PHE A 96 -11.96 4.69 17.81
C PHE A 96 -13.09 4.00 18.58
N SER A 97 -14.04 4.74 19.14
CA SER A 97 -15.27 4.16 19.74
C SER A 97 -16.21 3.52 18.70
N ALA A 98 -15.72 3.29 17.48
CA ALA A 98 -16.43 2.70 16.37
C ALA A 98 -16.29 1.16 16.37
N GLY A 99 -17.14 0.49 15.58
CA GLY A 99 -17.07 -0.97 15.42
C GLY A 99 -15.73 -1.46 14.86
N ALA A 100 -15.45 -2.76 15.02
CA ALA A 100 -14.16 -3.36 14.65
C ALA A 100 -13.76 -3.13 13.18
N PHE A 101 -14.73 -3.13 12.26
CA PHE A 101 -14.52 -2.78 10.85
C PHE A 101 -13.99 -1.36 10.68
N VAL A 102 -14.71 -0.37 11.21
CA VAL A 102 -14.35 1.06 11.06
C VAL A 102 -13.02 1.38 11.74
N THR A 103 -12.82 0.83 12.95
CA THR A 103 -11.55 0.98 13.67
C THR A 103 -10.38 0.44 12.84
N THR A 104 -10.54 -0.75 12.24
CA THR A 104 -9.52 -1.36 11.40
C THR A 104 -9.29 -0.56 10.12
N LEU A 105 -10.36 -0.18 9.43
CA LEU A 105 -10.31 0.59 8.18
C LEU A 105 -9.51 1.87 8.38
N ILE A 106 -9.84 2.67 9.40
CA ILE A 106 -9.15 3.94 9.64
C ILE A 106 -7.69 3.69 10.07
N ALA A 107 -7.45 2.71 10.95
CA ALA A 107 -6.11 2.42 11.43
C ALA A 107 -5.17 1.96 10.30
N PHE A 108 -5.62 1.04 9.46
CA PHE A 108 -4.85 0.56 8.30
C PHE A 108 -4.67 1.66 7.26
N PHE A 109 -5.74 2.37 6.92
CA PHE A 109 -5.67 3.45 5.93
C PHE A 109 -4.62 4.49 6.31
N LEU A 110 -4.61 4.93 7.58
CA LEU A 110 -3.63 5.89 8.07
C LEU A 110 -2.22 5.30 8.21
N ALA A 111 -2.09 4.02 8.55
CA ALA A 111 -0.77 3.37 8.71
C ALA A 111 -0.03 3.23 7.38
N GLU A 112 -0.76 2.98 6.30
CA GLU A 112 -0.21 2.82 4.94
C GLU A 112 -0.06 4.15 4.18
N MET A 113 -0.72 5.22 4.65
CA MET A 113 -0.64 6.52 3.99
C MET A 113 0.79 7.08 4.06
N GLY A 114 1.37 7.34 2.89
CA GLY A 114 2.72 7.86 2.74
C GLY A 114 3.82 6.81 2.91
N ASP A 115 3.49 5.51 2.90
CA ASP A 115 4.49 4.45 3.06
C ASP A 115 5.24 4.11 1.76
N LYS A 116 6.36 3.38 1.89
CA LYS A 116 7.20 2.91 0.78
C LYS A 116 6.41 2.14 -0.28
N THR A 117 5.41 1.35 0.14
CA THR A 117 4.54 0.64 -0.78
C THR A 117 3.67 1.58 -1.59
N GLN A 118 3.15 2.66 -0.99
CA GLN A 118 2.34 3.64 -1.72
C GLN A 118 3.16 4.31 -2.83
N LEU A 119 4.42 4.62 -2.55
CA LEU A 119 5.37 5.17 -3.52
C LEU A 119 5.67 4.17 -4.66
N ALA A 120 5.81 2.88 -4.33
CA ALA A 120 5.97 1.82 -5.33
C ALA A 120 4.72 1.68 -6.22
N THR A 121 3.52 1.73 -5.64
CA THR A 121 2.25 1.66 -6.37
C THR A 121 2.07 2.84 -7.33
N VAL A 122 2.43 4.06 -6.89
CA VAL A 122 2.47 5.26 -7.74
C VAL A 122 3.40 5.04 -8.93
N ALA A 123 4.62 4.54 -8.68
CA ALA A 123 5.62 4.31 -9.73
C ALA A 123 5.18 3.21 -10.73
N LEU A 124 4.56 2.13 -10.23
CA LEU A 124 4.00 1.06 -11.06
C LEU A 124 2.86 1.53 -11.94
N ALA A 125 1.93 2.31 -11.39
CA ALA A 125 0.81 2.87 -12.15
C ALA A 125 1.28 3.88 -13.20
N ALA A 126 2.31 4.67 -12.87
CA ALA A 126 2.92 5.59 -13.82
C ALA A 126 3.60 4.85 -15.00
N ARG A 127 4.16 3.65 -14.75
CA ARG A 127 4.83 2.83 -15.78
C ARG A 127 3.87 2.08 -16.71
N TYR A 128 2.83 1.44 -16.15
CA TYR A 128 2.11 0.37 -16.86
C TYR A 128 0.84 0.80 -17.60
N ASP A 129 0.38 2.05 -17.49
CA ASP A 129 -0.89 2.56 -18.05
C ASP A 129 -2.07 1.57 -17.93
N ALA A 130 -2.09 0.83 -16.81
CA ALA A 130 -3.00 -0.29 -16.57
C ALA A 130 -3.50 -0.21 -15.13
N LEU A 131 -4.18 0.88 -14.80
CA LEU A 131 -4.58 1.25 -13.44
C LEU A 131 -5.30 0.10 -12.72
N THR A 132 -6.29 -0.53 -13.37
CA THR A 132 -7.05 -1.64 -12.78
C THR A 132 -6.16 -2.85 -12.48
N ALA A 133 -5.23 -3.18 -13.36
CA ALA A 133 -4.30 -4.30 -13.17
C ALA A 133 -3.32 -4.03 -12.02
N VAL A 134 -2.82 -2.79 -11.89
CA VAL A 134 -1.94 -2.39 -10.79
C VAL A 134 -2.69 -2.38 -9.46
N VAL A 135 -3.90 -1.81 -9.40
CA VAL A 135 -4.71 -1.79 -8.17
C VAL A 135 -5.05 -3.21 -7.72
N LEU A 136 -5.51 -4.07 -8.62
CA LEU A 136 -5.81 -5.46 -8.28
C LEU A 136 -4.56 -6.26 -7.89
N GLY A 137 -3.45 -6.03 -8.59
CA GLY A 137 -2.20 -6.73 -8.32
C GLY A 137 -1.61 -6.35 -6.96
N THR A 138 -1.56 -5.05 -6.66
CA THR A 138 -1.10 -4.54 -5.35
C THR A 138 -2.05 -4.92 -4.21
N THR A 139 -3.37 -4.94 -4.41
CA THR A 139 -4.32 -5.34 -3.36
C THR A 139 -4.28 -6.84 -3.05
N LEU A 140 -3.81 -7.66 -3.99
CA LEU A 140 -3.64 -9.09 -3.80
C LEU A 140 -2.37 -9.45 -3.01
N ALA A 141 -1.36 -8.58 -3.06
CA ALA A 141 -0.06 -8.77 -2.42
C ALA A 141 -0.19 -8.98 -0.90
#